data_AF-A0A2E9GN68-F1
#
_entry.id   AF-A0A2E9GN68-F1
#
_cell.length_a   1.000
_cell.length_b   1.000
_cell.length_c   1.000
_cell.angle_alpha   90.00
_cell.angle_beta   90.00
_cell.angle_gamma   90.00
#
_symmetry.space_group_name_H-M   'P 1'
#
loop_
_entity.id
_entity.type
_entity.pdbx_description
1 polymer ?
#
loop_
_entity_poly.entity_id
_entity_poly.type
_entity_poly.pdbx_seq_one_letter_code
_entity_poly.pdbx_strand_id
1 'polypeptide(L)'
;MAMAFRNRMHPLLARNAMRELRNNPDDTAAAIRVIAALAGNSGKRGFERFQRSTRGAQILGEKQDLYDILTDRERLEAMPPGSLGRSIIEWFEREGISTEGLVQASVAAQGGASPAISQEQQIYGSRQLNLHDVFHVLAGYDRDLRGESAVLAFTIGQNFHSGIAYLVWNALRAEGWNSPGGRLIREGYRRGKRAEPLLEQDWEALFEQPIDSVREQLGVGVPPVYEQFRSAGAPVLSD
;
A
#
# COMPACT_ATOMS: atom_id res chain seq x y z
N MET A 1 18.08 -22.88 23.21
CA MET A 1 16.92 -23.25 22.38
C MET A 1 16.03 -22.02 22.27
N ALA A 2 16.26 -21.16 21.26
CA ALA A 2 15.61 -19.86 21.17
C ALA A 2 14.12 -20.04 20.80
N MET A 3 13.22 -19.72 21.73
CA MET A 3 11.78 -19.66 21.49
C MET A 3 11.50 -18.54 20.48
N ALA A 4 11.31 -18.90 19.21
CA ALA A 4 10.79 -18.00 18.20
C ALA A 4 9.31 -17.71 18.52
N PHE A 5 9.01 -16.54 19.09
CA PHE A 5 7.66 -16.08 19.34
C PHE A 5 6.84 -16.14 18.04
N ARG A 6 5.78 -16.97 18.04
CA ARG A 6 4.70 -16.90 17.03
C ARG A 6 3.99 -15.57 17.24
N ASN A 7 3.95 -14.72 16.21
CA ASN A 7 3.04 -13.58 16.18
C ASN A 7 1.60 -14.13 16.18
N ARG A 8 0.95 -14.10 17.35
CA ARG A 8 -0.42 -14.60 17.52
C ARG A 8 -1.39 -13.61 16.88
N MET A 9 -2.41 -14.13 16.20
CA MET A 9 -3.52 -13.30 15.75
C MET A 9 -4.40 -12.93 16.95
N HIS A 10 -4.92 -11.71 16.95
CA HIS A 10 -5.78 -11.14 17.97
C HIS A 10 -7.18 -10.83 17.39
N PRO A 11 -8.01 -11.86 17.13
CA PRO A 11 -9.27 -11.70 16.40
C PRO A 11 -10.29 -10.79 17.10
N LEU A 12 -10.27 -10.71 18.44
CA LEU A 12 -11.13 -9.79 19.18
C LEU A 12 -10.74 -8.32 18.99
N LEU A 13 -9.43 -8.02 18.99
CA LEU A 13 -8.92 -6.67 18.69
C LEU A 13 -9.27 -6.29 17.25
N ALA A 14 -9.06 -7.20 16.30
CA ALA A 14 -9.44 -6.99 14.91
C ALA A 14 -10.94 -6.72 14.75
N ARG A 15 -11.80 -7.48 15.43
CA ARG A 15 -13.25 -7.28 15.39
C ARG A 15 -13.67 -5.91 15.92
N ASN A 16 -13.04 -5.44 17.00
CA ASN A 16 -13.33 -4.13 17.58
C ASN A 16 -12.87 -3.00 16.66
N ALA A 17 -11.63 -3.06 16.17
CA ALA A 17 -11.12 -2.08 15.20
C ALA A 17 -11.93 -2.08 13.88
N MET A 18 -12.42 -3.24 13.41
CA MET A 18 -13.35 -3.28 12.27
C MET A 18 -14.70 -2.62 12.54
N ARG A 19 -15.17 -2.58 13.79
CA ARG A 19 -16.40 -1.85 14.14
C ARG A 19 -16.16 -0.35 14.04
N GLU A 20 -15.02 0.11 14.56
CA GLU A 20 -14.58 1.50 14.44
C GLU A 20 -14.47 1.91 12.97
N LEU A 21 -13.77 1.12 12.15
CA LEU A 21 -13.62 1.38 10.71
C LEU A 21 -14.96 1.38 9.96
N ARG A 22 -15.94 0.56 10.35
CA ARG A 22 -17.29 0.63 9.74
C ARG A 22 -18.06 1.88 10.13
N ASN A 23 -17.82 2.42 11.31
CA ASN A 23 -18.45 3.65 11.78
C ASN A 23 -17.79 4.89 11.16
N ASN A 24 -16.47 4.82 10.91
CA ASN A 24 -15.70 5.84 10.22
C ASN A 24 -14.78 5.17 9.17
N PRO A 25 -15.24 5.05 7.91
CA PRO A 25 -14.46 4.42 6.83
C PRO A 25 -13.12 5.08 6.53
N ASP A 26 -12.93 6.35 6.92
CA ASP A 26 -11.70 7.10 6.73
C ASP A 26 -10.68 6.91 7.87
N ASP A 27 -11.02 6.16 8.93
CA ASP A 27 -10.13 5.88 10.06
C ASP A 27 -9.01 4.90 9.65
N THR A 28 -7.98 5.44 9.02
CA THR A 28 -6.79 4.70 8.60
C THR A 28 -6.09 4.03 9.79
N ALA A 29 -6.15 4.63 10.99
CA ALA A 29 -5.58 4.04 12.19
C ALA A 29 -6.36 2.78 12.61
N ALA A 30 -7.69 2.76 12.47
CA ALA A 30 -8.49 1.55 12.67
C ALA A 30 -8.12 0.45 11.66
N ALA A 31 -7.94 0.80 10.38
CA ALA A 31 -7.49 -0.15 9.36
C ALA A 31 -6.11 -0.76 9.72
N ILE A 32 -5.13 0.06 10.13
CA ILE A 32 -3.82 -0.40 10.59
C ILE A 32 -3.95 -1.35 11.79
N ARG A 33 -4.80 -1.01 12.77
CA ARG A 33 -5.06 -1.88 13.94
C ARG A 33 -5.62 -3.24 13.51
N VAL A 34 -6.52 -3.29 12.53
CA VAL A 34 -7.04 -4.56 11.97
C VAL A 34 -5.92 -5.37 11.32
N ILE A 35 -5.11 -4.72 10.48
CA ILE A 35 -4.00 -5.35 9.76
C ILE A 35 -3.01 -5.96 10.76
N ALA A 36 -2.58 -5.19 11.76
CA ALA A 36 -1.65 -5.62 12.79
C ALA A 36 -2.23 -6.78 13.62
N ALA A 37 -3.48 -6.66 14.07
CA ALA A 37 -4.13 -7.68 14.89
C ALA A 37 -4.27 -9.04 14.17
N LEU A 38 -4.37 -9.05 12.84
CA LEU A 38 -4.50 -10.26 12.04
C LEU A 38 -3.24 -10.61 11.24
N ALA A 39 -2.13 -9.90 11.43
CA ALA A 39 -0.90 -10.10 10.66
C ALA A 39 -0.35 -11.52 10.77
N GLY A 40 -0.46 -12.13 11.97
CA GLY A 40 0.13 -13.43 12.25
C GLY A 40 1.60 -13.46 11.81
N ASN A 41 2.00 -14.50 11.08
CA ASN A 41 3.35 -14.60 10.51
C ASN A 41 3.49 -13.94 9.12
N SER A 42 2.47 -13.28 8.59
CA SER A 42 2.49 -12.74 7.21
C SER A 42 3.62 -11.73 7.01
N GLY A 43 3.76 -10.75 7.93
CA GLY A 43 4.84 -9.77 7.87
C GLY A 43 6.23 -10.41 7.92
N LYS A 44 6.45 -11.38 8.82
CA LYS A 44 7.71 -12.14 8.91
C LYS A 44 8.02 -12.89 7.60
N ARG A 45 7.03 -13.61 7.05
CA ARG A 45 7.20 -14.37 5.79
C ARG A 45 7.47 -13.45 4.60
N GLY A 46 6.82 -12.29 4.55
CA GLY A 46 7.07 -11.26 3.54
C GLY A 46 8.49 -10.72 3.62
N PHE A 47 8.91 -10.31 4.81
CA PHE A 47 10.26 -9.82 5.06
C PHE A 47 11.33 -10.86 4.72
N GLU A 48 11.19 -12.11 5.18
CA GLU A 48 12.16 -13.17 4.85
C GLU A 48 12.21 -13.48 3.36
N ARG A 49 11.10 -13.33 2.62
CA ARG A 49 11.11 -13.50 1.16
C ARG A 49 11.86 -12.34 0.49
N PHE A 50 11.58 -11.11 0.92
CA PHE A 50 12.25 -9.91 0.43
C PHE A 50 13.76 -9.98 0.67
N GLN A 51 14.18 -10.34 1.88
CA GLN A 51 15.60 -10.50 2.24
C GLN A 51 16.32 -11.58 1.42
N ARG A 52 15.62 -12.63 0.99
CA ARG A 52 16.19 -13.70 0.14
C ARG A 52 16.25 -13.34 -1.35
N SER A 53 15.56 -12.29 -1.78
CA SER A 53 15.66 -11.81 -3.16
C SER A 53 16.97 -11.06 -3.38
N THR A 54 17.54 -11.13 -4.57
CA THR A 54 18.78 -10.41 -4.91
C THR A 54 18.63 -8.91 -4.70
N ARG A 55 17.54 -8.33 -5.22
CA ARG A 55 17.32 -6.87 -5.14
C ARG A 55 16.87 -6.44 -3.75
N GLY A 56 16.06 -7.22 -3.04
CA GLY A 56 15.70 -6.92 -1.66
C GLY A 56 16.90 -6.97 -0.71
N ALA A 57 17.80 -7.94 -0.86
CA ALA A 57 19.06 -7.96 -0.10
C ALA A 57 19.93 -6.73 -0.39
N GLN A 58 19.99 -6.30 -1.64
CA GLN A 58 20.71 -5.08 -2.04
C GLN A 58 20.09 -3.82 -1.40
N ILE A 59 18.76 -3.66 -1.51
CA ILE A 59 18.02 -2.53 -0.90
C ILE A 59 18.29 -2.45 0.60
N LEU A 60 18.28 -3.60 1.31
CA LEU A 60 18.56 -3.66 2.74
C LEU A 60 20.02 -3.30 3.05
N GLY A 61 20.97 -3.79 2.26
CA GLY A 61 22.40 -3.51 2.44
C GLY A 61 22.78 -2.06 2.17
N GLU A 62 22.21 -1.49 1.10
CA GLU A 62 22.41 -0.08 0.69
C GLU A 62 21.53 0.90 1.47
N LYS A 63 20.58 0.38 2.27
CA LYS A 63 19.61 1.15 3.05
C LYS A 63 18.79 2.12 2.19
N GLN A 64 18.42 1.70 0.98
CA GLN A 64 17.59 2.49 0.08
C GLN A 64 16.17 2.61 0.65
N ASP A 65 15.80 3.80 1.12
CA ASP A 65 14.44 4.10 1.55
C ASP A 65 13.70 4.90 0.48
N LEU A 66 12.58 4.34 0.01
CA LEU A 66 11.71 5.00 -0.95
C LEU A 66 11.13 6.30 -0.39
N TYR A 67 11.02 6.37 0.93
CA TYR A 67 10.56 7.52 1.68
C TYR A 67 11.32 8.80 1.27
N ASP A 68 12.65 8.73 1.20
CA ASP A 68 13.50 9.91 0.94
C ASP A 68 13.15 10.58 -0.39
N ILE A 69 12.75 9.79 -1.39
CA ILE A 69 12.36 10.29 -2.72
C ILE A 69 10.95 10.83 -2.68
N LEU A 70 10.01 10.11 -2.05
CA LEU A 70 8.60 10.50 -2.02
C LEU A 70 8.35 11.76 -1.18
N THR A 71 9.24 12.07 -0.23
CA THR A 71 9.17 13.32 0.55
C THR A 71 9.91 14.49 -0.07
N ASP A 72 10.69 14.27 -1.13
CA ASP A 72 11.40 15.32 -1.84
C ASP A 72 10.51 15.88 -2.96
N ARG A 73 9.66 16.85 -2.60
CA ARG A 73 8.70 17.49 -3.52
C ARG A 73 9.41 18.15 -4.70
N GLU A 74 10.50 18.89 -4.45
CA GLU A 74 11.24 19.57 -5.51
C GLU A 74 11.79 18.57 -6.53
N ARG A 75 12.31 17.43 -6.06
CA ARG A 75 12.78 16.36 -6.93
C ARG A 75 11.66 15.76 -7.78
N LEU A 76 10.50 15.45 -7.20
CA LEU A 76 9.36 14.91 -7.96
C LEU A 76 8.79 15.92 -8.95
N GLU A 77 8.72 17.19 -8.58
CA GLU A 77 8.30 18.28 -9.48
C GLU A 77 9.29 18.47 -10.63
N ALA A 78 10.59 18.29 -10.41
CA ALA A 78 11.60 18.41 -11.46
C ALA A 78 11.57 17.26 -12.49
N MET A 79 10.87 16.16 -12.22
CA MET A 79 10.77 15.03 -13.15
C MET A 79 9.97 15.39 -14.42
N PRO A 80 10.21 14.70 -15.55
CA PRO A 80 9.53 15.01 -16.80
C PRO A 80 8.00 14.99 -16.69
N PRO A 81 7.27 15.92 -17.34
CA PRO A 81 5.81 15.85 -17.44
C PRO A 81 5.34 14.50 -17.99
N GLY A 82 4.34 13.89 -17.34
CA GLY A 82 3.84 12.55 -17.68
C GLY A 82 4.69 11.38 -17.16
N SER A 83 5.77 11.65 -16.41
CA SER A 83 6.48 10.60 -15.68
C SER A 83 5.67 10.09 -14.50
N LEU A 84 6.03 8.91 -13.98
CA LEU A 84 5.38 8.34 -12.80
C LEU A 84 5.60 9.23 -11.57
N GLY A 85 6.80 9.72 -11.32
CA GLY A 85 7.10 10.59 -10.18
C GLY A 85 6.36 11.92 -10.24
N ARG A 86 6.26 12.53 -11.44
CA ARG A 86 5.45 13.73 -11.66
C ARG A 86 3.96 13.46 -11.39
N SER A 87 3.46 12.32 -11.85
CA SER A 87 2.07 11.90 -11.59
C SER A 87 1.80 11.65 -10.10
N ILE A 88 2.80 11.19 -9.34
CA ILE A 88 2.68 10.95 -7.90
C ILE A 88 2.54 12.26 -7.13
N ILE A 89 3.37 13.27 -7.41
CA ILE A 89 3.27 14.54 -6.67
C ILE A 89 1.98 15.28 -6.99
N GLU A 90 1.54 15.25 -8.25
CA GLU A 90 0.24 15.79 -8.66
C GLU A 90 -0.93 15.06 -7.98
N TRP A 91 -0.80 13.75 -7.76
CA TRP A 91 -1.76 12.97 -6.99
C TRP A 91 -1.78 13.32 -5.51
N PHE A 92 -0.61 13.47 -4.88
CA PHE A 92 -0.50 13.89 -3.47
C PHE A 92 -1.15 15.25 -3.24
N GLU A 93 -0.90 16.21 -4.12
CA GLU A 93 -1.51 17.54 -4.05
C GLU A 93 -3.02 17.49 -4.17
N ARG A 94 -3.52 16.73 -5.15
CA ARG A 94 -4.97 16.54 -5.36
C ARG A 94 -5.66 15.90 -4.16
N GLU A 95 -5.05 14.88 -3.56
CA GLU A 95 -5.64 14.13 -2.44
C GLU A 95 -5.29 14.72 -1.06
N GLY A 96 -4.60 15.87 -1.03
CA GLY A 96 -4.19 16.54 0.22
C GLY A 96 -3.25 15.72 1.09
N ILE A 97 -2.40 14.89 0.48
CA ILE A 97 -1.41 14.05 1.16
C ILE A 97 -0.17 14.91 1.40
N SER A 98 0.11 15.21 2.67
CA SER A 98 1.31 15.97 3.04
C SER A 98 2.49 15.06 3.37
N THR A 99 3.69 15.60 3.21
CA THR A 99 4.94 14.97 3.64
C THR A 99 4.91 14.62 5.13
N GLU A 100 4.30 15.46 5.98
CA GLU A 100 4.13 15.17 7.41
C GLU A 100 3.19 13.98 7.66
N GLY A 101 2.17 13.80 6.82
CA GLY A 101 1.32 12.61 6.86
C GLY A 101 2.09 11.33 6.59
N LEU A 102 3.01 11.36 5.61
CA LEU A 102 3.92 10.26 5.31
C LEU A 102 4.91 10.00 6.47
N VAL A 103 5.45 11.06 7.09
CA VAL A 103 6.30 10.96 8.31
C VAL A 103 5.55 10.22 9.41
N GLN A 104 4.34 10.68 9.74
CA GLN A 104 3.55 10.13 10.84
C GLN A 104 3.16 8.67 10.58
N ALA A 105 2.81 8.32 9.34
CA ALA A 105 2.54 6.95 8.94
C ALA A 105 3.78 6.05 9.10
N SER A 106 4.95 6.53 8.66
CA SER A 106 6.22 5.81 8.82
C SER A 106 6.59 5.62 10.30
N VAL A 107 6.46 6.65 11.14
CA VAL A 107 6.71 6.57 12.60
C VAL A 107 5.71 5.65 13.30
N ALA A 108 4.41 5.70 12.95
CA ALA A 108 3.41 4.81 13.52
C ALA A 108 3.68 3.34 13.19
N ALA A 109 4.19 3.06 11.98
CA ALA A 109 4.64 1.72 11.59
C ALA A 109 5.85 1.24 12.41
N GLN A 110 6.68 2.18 12.89
CA GLN A 110 7.82 1.90 13.76
C GLN A 110 7.42 1.77 15.24
N GLY A 111 6.30 2.36 15.67
CA GLY A 111 5.99 2.69 17.08
C GLY A 111 5.03 1.78 17.85
N GLY A 112 4.65 0.61 17.36
CA GLY A 112 3.71 -0.28 18.04
C GLY A 112 4.35 -1.23 19.08
N ALA A 113 4.85 -0.72 20.21
CA ALA A 113 5.19 -1.47 21.45
C ALA A 113 5.70 -2.93 21.29
N SER A 114 6.60 -3.18 20.34
CA SER A 114 7.24 -4.48 20.11
C SER A 114 8.75 -4.35 20.26
N PRO A 115 9.45 -5.37 20.79
CA PRO A 115 10.87 -5.29 21.08
C PRO A 115 11.65 -4.96 19.80
N ALA A 116 12.50 -3.93 19.89
CA ALA A 116 13.43 -3.41 18.88
C ALA A 116 13.37 -4.12 17.50
N ILE A 117 12.49 -3.65 16.64
CA ILE A 117 12.50 -4.04 15.22
C ILE A 117 13.85 -3.63 14.61
N SER A 118 14.48 -4.54 13.87
CA SER A 118 15.77 -4.26 13.21
C SER A 118 15.64 -3.16 12.16
N GLN A 119 16.74 -2.47 11.84
CA GLN A 119 16.76 -1.45 10.79
C GLN A 119 16.26 -2.00 9.44
N GLU A 120 16.60 -3.25 9.11
CA GLU A 120 16.12 -3.91 7.89
C GLU A 120 14.59 -4.09 7.88
N GLN A 121 14.01 -4.44 9.03
CA GLN A 121 12.56 -4.56 9.16
C GLN A 121 11.86 -3.19 9.07
N GLN A 122 12.51 -2.13 9.53
CA GLN A 122 12.01 -0.76 9.39
C GLN A 122 12.00 -0.33 7.91
N ILE A 123 13.10 -0.55 7.18
CA ILE A 123 13.18 -0.28 5.73
C ILE A 123 12.10 -1.04 4.97
N TYR A 124 11.94 -2.35 5.24
CA TYR A 124 10.89 -3.15 4.61
C TYR A 124 9.46 -2.69 4.97
N GLY A 125 9.25 -2.26 6.21
CA GLY A 125 7.96 -1.71 6.67
C GLY A 125 7.62 -0.39 5.97
N SER A 126 8.55 0.58 6.02
CA SER A 126 8.46 1.89 5.35
C SER A 126 8.18 1.72 3.86
N ARG A 127 8.96 0.87 3.19
CA ARG A 127 8.81 0.60 1.75
C ARG A 127 7.43 0.06 1.39
N GLN A 128 6.84 -0.84 2.19
CA GLN A 128 5.48 -1.35 1.91
C GLN A 128 4.41 -0.25 2.02
N LEU A 129 4.56 0.66 2.99
CA LEU A 129 3.61 1.76 3.19
C LEU A 129 3.72 2.78 2.07
N ASN A 130 4.94 3.21 1.77
CA ASN A 130 5.21 4.15 0.69
C ASN A 130 4.77 3.60 -0.67
N LEU A 131 4.96 2.29 -0.92
CA LEU A 131 4.50 1.67 -2.16
C LEU A 131 2.99 1.53 -2.26
N HIS A 132 2.26 1.47 -1.14
CA HIS A 132 0.80 1.46 -1.20
C HIS A 132 0.26 2.74 -1.86
N ASP A 133 0.81 3.90 -1.48
CA ASP A 133 0.46 5.18 -2.12
C ASP A 133 0.90 5.22 -3.60
N VAL A 134 2.09 4.72 -3.91
CA VAL A 134 2.54 4.58 -5.32
C VAL A 134 1.59 3.67 -6.12
N PHE A 135 1.03 2.62 -5.51
CA PHE A 135 0.12 1.71 -6.21
C PHE A 135 -1.21 2.36 -6.58
N HIS A 136 -1.69 3.36 -5.82
CA HIS A 136 -2.87 4.14 -6.24
C HIS A 136 -2.63 4.78 -7.61
N VAL A 137 -1.50 5.47 -7.76
CA VAL A 137 -1.14 6.18 -9.00
C VAL A 137 -0.81 5.21 -10.13
N LEU A 138 0.04 4.22 -9.86
CA LEU A 138 0.50 3.27 -10.86
C LEU A 138 -0.65 2.39 -11.37
N ALA A 139 -1.47 1.85 -10.47
CA ALA A 139 -2.56 0.95 -10.85
C ALA A 139 -3.86 1.69 -11.21
N GLY A 140 -3.97 2.99 -10.92
CA GLY A 140 -5.14 3.81 -11.25
C GLY A 140 -6.32 3.55 -10.32
N TYR A 141 -6.07 3.46 -9.03
CA TYR A 141 -7.12 3.44 -8.01
C TYR A 141 -7.01 4.73 -7.21
N ASP A 142 -8.05 5.55 -7.22
CA ASP A 142 -8.10 6.76 -6.39
C ASP A 142 -8.33 6.43 -4.91
N ARG A 143 -8.25 7.46 -4.06
CA ARG A 143 -8.40 7.37 -2.60
C ARG A 143 -9.86 7.31 -2.13
N ASP A 144 -10.75 6.79 -2.98
CA ASP A 144 -12.15 6.55 -2.66
C ASP A 144 -12.33 5.12 -2.09
N LEU A 145 -13.46 4.82 -1.45
CA LEU A 145 -13.64 3.54 -0.76
C LEU A 145 -13.54 2.31 -1.68
N ARG A 146 -13.92 2.44 -2.97
CA ARG A 146 -13.77 1.36 -3.96
C ARG A 146 -12.33 1.26 -4.45
N GLY A 147 -11.69 2.39 -4.70
CA GLY A 147 -10.26 2.46 -5.05
C GLY A 147 -9.37 1.85 -3.97
N GLU A 148 -9.57 2.23 -2.71
CA GLU A 148 -8.90 1.65 -1.54
C GLU A 148 -9.08 0.13 -1.46
N SER A 149 -10.31 -0.35 -1.62
CA SER A 149 -10.59 -1.78 -1.60
C SER A 149 -9.88 -2.53 -2.73
N ALA A 150 -9.77 -1.91 -3.90
CA ALA A 150 -9.11 -2.48 -5.07
C ALA A 150 -7.58 -2.46 -4.96
N VAL A 151 -6.98 -1.39 -4.43
CA VAL A 151 -5.52 -1.32 -4.20
C VAL A 151 -5.09 -2.30 -3.10
N LEU A 152 -5.90 -2.48 -2.04
CA LEU A 152 -5.61 -3.49 -1.01
C LEU A 152 -5.68 -4.90 -1.61
N ALA A 153 -6.62 -5.16 -2.51
CA ALA A 153 -6.70 -6.41 -3.24
C ALA A 153 -5.49 -6.61 -4.17
N PHE A 154 -5.05 -5.56 -4.86
CA PHE A 154 -3.84 -5.54 -5.66
C PHE A 154 -2.59 -5.87 -4.82
N THR A 155 -2.45 -5.26 -3.64
CA THR A 155 -1.39 -5.55 -2.66
C THR A 155 -1.40 -7.02 -2.23
N ILE A 156 -2.57 -7.64 -2.04
CA ILE A 156 -2.68 -9.08 -1.76
C ILE A 156 -2.20 -9.95 -2.94
N GLY A 157 -2.41 -9.50 -4.17
CA GLY A 157 -1.89 -10.15 -5.37
C GLY A 157 -0.35 -10.15 -5.43
N GLN A 158 0.27 -9.08 -4.92
CA GLN A 158 1.72 -8.87 -4.88
C GLN A 158 2.39 -9.58 -3.69
N ASN A 159 1.83 -9.40 -2.49
CA ASN A 159 2.34 -9.98 -1.26
C ASN A 159 1.19 -10.29 -0.31
N PHE A 160 0.86 -11.58 -0.18
CA PHE A 160 -0.22 -11.99 0.70
C PHE A 160 0.02 -11.58 2.15
N HIS A 161 -0.94 -10.82 2.71
CA HIS A 161 -0.97 -10.44 4.12
C HIS A 161 -2.35 -10.71 4.72
N SER A 162 -2.44 -11.58 5.72
CA SER A 162 -3.71 -12.05 6.29
C SER A 162 -4.62 -10.92 6.79
N GLY A 163 -4.05 -9.88 7.40
CA GLY A 163 -4.84 -8.73 7.87
C GLY A 163 -5.41 -7.87 6.73
N ILE A 164 -4.65 -7.69 5.64
CA ILE A 164 -5.14 -6.96 4.46
C ILE A 164 -6.19 -7.82 3.73
N ALA A 165 -5.96 -9.12 3.63
CA ALA A 165 -6.91 -10.05 3.01
C ALA A 165 -8.26 -10.06 3.73
N TYR A 166 -8.24 -9.87 5.06
CA TYR A 166 -9.46 -9.72 5.84
C TYR A 166 -10.21 -8.40 5.55
N LEU A 167 -9.50 -7.28 5.37
CA LEU A 167 -10.12 -6.02 4.93
C LEU A 167 -10.76 -6.18 3.55
N VAL A 168 -10.01 -6.72 2.58
CA VAL A 168 -10.50 -6.99 1.22
C VAL A 168 -11.72 -7.90 1.23
N TRP A 169 -11.73 -8.93 2.06
CA TRP A 169 -12.88 -9.82 2.21
C TRP A 169 -14.12 -9.10 2.77
N ASN A 170 -13.96 -8.23 3.76
CA ASN A 170 -15.08 -7.43 4.29
C ASN A 170 -15.61 -6.45 3.23
N ALA A 171 -14.72 -5.75 2.52
CA ALA A 171 -15.09 -4.84 1.44
C ALA A 171 -15.87 -5.57 0.34
N LEU A 172 -15.37 -6.73 -0.12
CA LEU A 172 -16.03 -7.53 -1.13
C LEU A 172 -17.41 -8.07 -0.70
N ARG A 173 -17.59 -8.36 0.60
CA ARG A 173 -18.91 -8.73 1.15
C ARG A 173 -19.87 -7.56 1.21
N ALA A 174 -19.39 -6.37 1.58
CA ALA A 174 -20.22 -5.18 1.67
C ALA A 174 -20.65 -4.69 0.28
N GLU A 175 -19.72 -4.66 -0.67
CA GLU A 175 -19.95 -4.23 -2.05
C GLU A 175 -20.76 -5.26 -2.85
N GLY A 176 -20.64 -6.55 -2.52
CA GLY A 176 -21.31 -7.66 -3.20
C GLY A 176 -20.48 -8.24 -4.35
N TRP A 177 -20.32 -9.56 -4.39
CA TRP A 177 -19.41 -10.24 -5.32
C TRP A 177 -19.62 -9.93 -6.81
N ASN A 178 -20.88 -9.80 -7.24
CA ASN A 178 -21.27 -9.57 -8.63
C ASN A 178 -21.59 -8.09 -8.94
N SER A 179 -21.41 -7.17 -8.00
CA SER A 179 -21.60 -5.74 -8.26
C SER A 179 -20.42 -5.17 -9.07
N PRO A 180 -20.54 -3.95 -9.62
CA PRO A 180 -19.43 -3.25 -10.25
C PRO A 180 -18.20 -3.13 -9.33
N GLY A 181 -18.35 -2.69 -8.08
CA GLY A 181 -17.22 -2.60 -7.15
C GLY A 181 -16.66 -3.97 -6.76
N GLY A 182 -17.50 -5.00 -6.62
CA GLY A 182 -17.02 -6.36 -6.35
C GLY A 182 -16.22 -6.96 -7.52
N ARG A 183 -16.51 -6.55 -8.76
CA ARG A 183 -15.66 -6.85 -9.93
C ARG A 183 -14.35 -6.08 -9.88
N LEU A 184 -14.39 -4.78 -9.55
CA LEU A 184 -13.20 -3.93 -9.41
C LEU A 184 -12.20 -4.51 -8.40
N ILE A 185 -12.66 -4.89 -7.21
CA ILE A 185 -11.81 -5.49 -6.16
C ILE A 185 -11.16 -6.79 -6.65
N ARG A 186 -11.93 -7.67 -7.28
CA ARG A 186 -11.41 -8.94 -7.82
C ARG A 186 -10.40 -8.69 -8.94
N GLU A 187 -10.63 -7.68 -9.77
CA GLU A 187 -9.71 -7.30 -10.83
C GLU A 187 -8.42 -6.70 -10.27
N GLY A 188 -8.50 -5.90 -9.20
CA GLY A 188 -7.33 -5.44 -8.44
C GLY A 188 -6.43 -6.59 -8.02
N TYR A 189 -7.01 -7.63 -7.40
CA TYR A 189 -6.26 -8.84 -7.06
C TYR A 189 -5.61 -9.51 -8.28
N ARG A 190 -6.33 -9.66 -9.39
CA ARG A 190 -5.78 -10.28 -10.61
C ARG A 190 -4.65 -9.47 -11.22
N ARG A 191 -4.82 -8.15 -11.32
CA ARG A 191 -3.79 -7.22 -11.81
C ARG A 191 -2.55 -7.28 -10.94
N GLY A 192 -2.72 -7.25 -9.62
CA GLY A 192 -1.61 -7.40 -8.67
C GLY A 192 -0.88 -8.73 -8.83
N LYS A 193 -1.60 -9.83 -9.05
CA LYS A 193 -0.98 -11.15 -9.26
C LYS A 193 -0.23 -11.28 -10.59
N ARG A 194 -0.66 -10.55 -11.63
CA ARG A 194 -0.05 -10.58 -12.96
C ARG A 194 1.18 -9.67 -13.06
N ALA A 195 1.19 -8.56 -12.33
CA ALA A 195 2.27 -7.60 -12.37
C ALA A 195 3.59 -8.20 -11.85
N GLU A 196 4.71 -7.63 -12.28
CA GLU A 196 6.04 -7.94 -11.76
C GLU A 196 6.11 -7.75 -10.24
N PRO A 197 7.07 -8.38 -9.52
CA PRO A 197 7.25 -8.16 -8.08
C PRO A 197 7.63 -6.71 -7.77
N LEU A 198 6.65 -5.92 -7.32
CA LEU A 198 6.77 -4.46 -7.21
C LEU A 198 7.63 -4.00 -6.03
N LEU A 199 7.68 -4.77 -4.94
CA LEU A 199 8.52 -4.47 -3.78
C LEU A 199 10.01 -4.38 -4.14
N GLU A 200 10.43 -5.12 -5.16
CA GLU A 200 11.83 -5.33 -5.54
C GLU A 200 12.22 -4.48 -6.75
N GLN A 201 11.35 -3.59 -7.25
CA GLN A 201 11.68 -2.75 -8.40
C GLN A 201 12.60 -1.58 -8.04
N ASP A 202 13.30 -1.08 -9.05
CA ASP A 202 14.17 0.10 -8.96
C ASP A 202 13.36 1.39 -9.15
N TRP A 203 12.66 1.81 -8.09
CA TRP A 203 11.69 2.90 -8.16
C TRP A 203 12.33 4.25 -8.48
N GLU A 204 13.56 4.46 -8.01
CA GLU A 204 14.43 5.58 -8.35
C GLU A 204 14.45 5.83 -9.87
N ALA A 205 14.69 4.78 -10.64
CA ALA A 205 14.75 4.85 -12.10
C ALA A 205 13.37 4.83 -12.77
N LEU A 206 12.37 4.20 -12.15
CA LEU A 206 11.02 4.12 -12.70
C LEU A 206 10.24 5.43 -12.56
N PHE A 207 10.51 6.22 -11.51
CA PHE A 207 9.81 7.49 -11.29
C PHE A 207 10.08 8.52 -12.38
N GLU A 208 11.26 8.51 -13.00
CA GLU A 208 11.60 9.42 -14.09
C GLU A 208 10.98 9.00 -15.44
N GLN A 209 10.50 7.76 -15.56
CA GLN A 209 9.96 7.23 -16.81
C GLN A 209 8.48 7.59 -17.02
N PRO A 210 8.02 7.69 -18.28
CA PRO A 210 6.60 7.85 -18.60
C PRO A 210 5.74 6.78 -17.92
N ILE A 211 4.68 7.20 -17.24
CA ILE A 211 3.87 6.30 -16.40
C ILE A 211 3.29 5.11 -17.18
N ASP A 212 2.90 5.32 -18.44
CA ASP A 212 2.33 4.25 -19.27
C ASP A 212 3.38 3.22 -19.69
N SER A 213 4.62 3.65 -19.95
CA SER A 213 5.75 2.75 -20.18
C SER A 213 6.04 1.91 -18.93
N VAL A 214 5.98 2.51 -17.74
CA VAL A 214 6.17 1.77 -16.48
C VAL A 214 5.05 0.74 -16.27
N ARG A 215 3.79 1.10 -16.56
CA ARG A 215 2.65 0.16 -16.47
C ARG A 215 2.79 -1.03 -17.43
N GLU A 216 3.29 -0.78 -18.64
CA GLU A 216 3.58 -1.82 -19.62
C GLU A 216 4.72 -2.72 -19.16
N GLN A 217 5.86 -2.13 -18.79
CA GLN A 217 7.05 -2.83 -18.29
C GLN A 217 6.72 -3.74 -17.11
N LEU A 218 5.91 -3.27 -16.16
CA LEU A 218 5.59 -4.00 -14.93
C LEU A 218 4.33 -4.87 -15.05
N GLY A 219 3.66 -4.93 -16.21
CA GLY A 219 2.48 -5.76 -16.42
C GLY A 219 1.25 -5.38 -15.58
N VAL A 220 1.21 -4.15 -15.05
CA VAL A 220 0.10 -3.62 -14.22
C VAL A 220 -1.19 -3.50 -15.05
N GLY A 221 -1.03 -3.18 -16.33
CA GLY A 221 -2.11 -2.97 -17.29
C GLY A 221 -2.84 -1.64 -17.09
N VAL A 222 -3.75 -1.35 -18.03
CA VAL A 222 -4.45 -0.06 -18.13
C VAL A 222 -5.23 0.27 -16.86
N PRO A 223 -5.19 1.53 -16.39
CA PRO A 223 -6.05 2.04 -15.32
C PRO A 223 -7.54 1.75 -15.60
N PRO A 224 -8.29 1.24 -14.62
CA PRO A 224 -9.70 0.95 -14.78
C PRO A 224 -10.50 2.24 -14.66
N VAL A 225 -11.56 2.35 -15.46
CA VAL A 225 -12.59 3.37 -15.25
C VAL A 225 -13.65 2.78 -14.35
N TYR A 226 -13.92 3.43 -13.22
CA TYR A 226 -14.92 2.99 -12.26
C TYR A 226 -15.60 4.18 -11.58
N GLU A 227 -16.81 3.94 -11.08
CA GLU A 227 -17.55 4.93 -10.30
C GLU A 227 -16.94 5.02 -8.90
N GLN A 228 -16.31 6.16 -8.60
CA GLN A 228 -15.74 6.44 -7.28
C GLN A 228 -16.83 6.51 -6.22
N PHE A 229 -16.52 6.02 -5.01
CA PHE A 229 -17.39 6.14 -3.85
C PHE A 229 -16.63 6.83 -2.72
N ARG A 230 -16.62 8.16 -2.73
CA ARG A 230 -15.97 8.97 -1.69
C ARG A 230 -16.82 9.00 -0.43
N SER A 231 -16.14 8.90 0.71
CA SER A 231 -16.73 9.10 2.02
C SER A 231 -17.08 10.57 2.24
N ALA A 232 -17.90 10.85 3.26
CA ALA A 232 -18.25 12.22 3.63
C ALA A 232 -17.04 13.05 4.17
N GLY A 233 -15.95 12.37 4.59
CA GLY A 233 -14.74 13.01 5.09
C GLY A 233 -13.65 13.22 4.04
N ALA A 234 -13.81 12.68 2.83
CA ALA A 234 -12.82 12.83 1.75
C ALA A 234 -12.74 14.29 1.26
N PRO A 235 -11.55 14.76 0.84
CA PRO A 235 -11.43 16.09 0.25
C PRO A 235 -12.30 16.21 -1.00
N VAL A 236 -12.95 17.37 -1.15
CA VAL A 236 -13.62 17.74 -2.40
C VAL A 236 -12.53 17.98 -3.42
N LEU A 237 -12.50 17.15 -4.46
CA LEU A 237 -11.57 17.35 -5.57
C LEU A 237 -11.98 18.60 -6.33
N SER A 238 -11.01 19.47 -6.61
CA SER A 238 -11.14 20.52 -7.62
C SER A 238 -11.12 19.88 -9.01
N ASP A 239 -12.08 20.27 -9.85
CA ASP A 239 -12.15 19.92 -11.28
C ASP A 239 -10.93 20.43 -12.08
#